data_AF-A0A412EXD0-F1
#
_entry.id   AF-A0A412EXD0-F1
#
_cell.length_a   1.000
_cell.length_b   1.000
_cell.length_c   1.000
_cell.angle_alpha   90.00
_cell.angle_beta   90.00
_cell.angle_gamma   90.00
#
_symmetry.space_group_name_H-M   'P 1'
#
loop_
_entity.id
_entity.type
_entity.pdbx_description
1 polymer ?
#
loop_
_entity_poly.entity_id
_entity_poly.type
_entity_poly.pdbx_seq_one_letter_code
_entity_poly.pdbx_strand_id
1 'polypeptide(L)'
;MRKRYNTPHRSRVVKTRMTEEEYAEFAERLSAYNMSQAEFIRQAITGAAIRPIITVSPVNDELLAAVGKLTAEYGRIGGNLNQIARTLNEWHSPYPQLAGEVR
;
A
#
# COMPACT_ATOMS: atom_id res chain seq x y z
N MET A 1 -36.97 0.80 32.12
CA MET A 1 -37.08 -0.52 31.44
C MET A 1 -35.74 -0.82 30.77
N ARG A 2 -34.96 -1.80 31.24
CA ARG A 2 -33.62 -2.11 30.67
C ARG A 2 -33.82 -2.67 29.25
N LYS A 3 -33.26 -2.02 28.21
CA LYS A 3 -33.23 -2.56 26.84
C LYS A 3 -32.49 -3.91 26.88
N ARG A 4 -33.21 -5.02 26.76
CA ARG A 4 -32.60 -6.33 26.45
C ARG A 4 -32.32 -6.33 24.96
N TYR A 5 -31.08 -6.07 24.60
CA TYR A 5 -30.62 -6.33 23.25
C TYR A 5 -30.62 -7.84 23.04
N ASN A 6 -31.40 -8.33 22.06
CA ASN A 6 -31.45 -9.74 21.69
C ASN A 6 -30.21 -10.10 20.85
N THR A 7 -29.02 -9.82 21.37
CA THR A 7 -27.79 -10.31 20.76
C THR A 7 -27.67 -11.79 21.13
N PRO A 8 -27.57 -12.71 20.17
CA PRO A 8 -27.42 -14.13 20.46
C PRO A 8 -26.26 -14.36 21.43
N HIS A 9 -26.58 -14.77 22.66
CA HIS A 9 -25.57 -14.97 23.69
C HIS A 9 -24.93 -16.34 23.50
N ARG A 10 -23.63 -16.36 23.24
CA ARG A 10 -22.84 -17.58 23.18
C ARG A 10 -22.63 -18.08 24.60
N SER A 11 -23.25 -19.19 24.97
CA SER A 11 -23.30 -19.71 26.35
C SER A 11 -22.54 -21.02 26.56
N ARG A 12 -22.11 -21.68 25.47
CA ARG A 12 -21.38 -22.95 25.51
C ARG A 12 -19.90 -22.73 25.21
N VAL A 13 -19.05 -23.38 25.99
CA VAL A 13 -17.58 -23.33 25.87
C VAL A 13 -17.09 -24.61 25.22
N VAL A 14 -16.27 -24.48 24.19
CA VAL A 14 -15.52 -25.60 23.59
C VAL A 14 -14.09 -25.54 24.13
N LYS A 15 -13.59 -26.64 24.69
CA LYS A 15 -12.21 -26.77 25.15
C LYS A 15 -11.48 -27.73 24.21
N THR A 16 -10.32 -27.32 23.73
CA THR A 16 -9.49 -28.11 22.81
C THR A 16 -8.13 -28.35 23.44
N ARG A 17 -7.60 -29.58 23.32
CA ARG A 17 -6.21 -29.91 23.66
C ARG A 17 -5.42 -29.96 22.36
N MET A 18 -4.23 -29.39 22.37
CA MET A 18 -3.34 -29.31 21.21
C MET A 18 -1.94 -29.73 21.65
N THR A 19 -1.16 -30.33 20.76
CA THR A 19 0.29 -30.47 20.97
C THR A 19 0.97 -29.11 20.77
N GLU A 20 2.26 -29.02 21.11
CA GLU A 20 3.02 -27.77 20.96
C GLU A 20 3.11 -27.36 19.48
N GLU A 21 3.34 -28.34 18.59
CA GLU A 21 3.43 -28.13 17.15
C GLU A 21 2.11 -27.62 16.57
N GLU A 22 0.99 -28.24 16.97
CA GLU A 22 -0.35 -27.83 16.56
C GLU A 22 -0.69 -26.41 17.04
N TYR A 23 -0.27 -26.07 18.27
CA TYR A 23 -0.48 -24.73 18.82
C TYR A 23 0.35 -23.68 18.10
N ALA A 24 1.60 -23.99 17.73
CA ALA A 24 2.46 -23.09 16.97
C ALA A 24 1.88 -22.77 15.59
N GLU A 25 1.47 -23.80 14.83
CA GLU A 25 0.81 -23.62 13.53
C GLU A 25 -0.49 -22.80 13.66
N PHE A 26 -1.25 -23.04 14.73
CA PHE A 26 -2.46 -22.28 15.02
C PHE A 26 -2.18 -20.80 15.32
N ALA A 27 -1.17 -20.51 16.14
CA ALA A 27 -0.78 -19.15 16.51
C ALA A 27 -0.24 -18.37 15.30
N GLU A 28 0.56 -19.01 14.45
CA GLU A 28 1.05 -18.41 13.20
C GLU A 28 -0.12 -18.02 12.30
N ARG A 29 -1.07 -18.94 12.08
CA ARG A 29 -2.29 -18.63 11.31
C ARG A 29 -3.05 -17.48 11.95
N LEU A 30 -3.29 -17.51 13.26
CA LEU A 30 -4.07 -16.48 13.97
C LEU A 30 -3.49 -15.07 13.79
N SER A 31 -2.15 -14.96 13.77
CA SER A 31 -1.44 -13.70 13.57
C SER A 31 -1.78 -13.04 12.24
N ALA A 32 -2.01 -13.83 11.18
CA ALA A 32 -2.34 -13.34 9.84
C ALA A 32 -3.79 -12.81 9.73
N TYR A 33 -4.69 -13.23 10.61
CA TYR A 33 -6.12 -12.89 10.51
C TYR A 33 -6.56 -11.72 11.40
N ASN A 34 -5.69 -11.23 12.28
CA ASN A 34 -5.96 -10.15 13.24
C ASN A 34 -7.32 -10.30 13.95
N MET A 35 -7.61 -11.53 14.41
CA MET A 35 -8.86 -11.87 15.10
C MET A 35 -8.58 -12.71 16.36
N SER A 36 -9.53 -12.76 17.29
CA SER A 36 -9.39 -13.60 18.49
C SER A 36 -9.40 -15.09 18.12
N GLN A 37 -8.64 -15.91 18.87
CA GLN A 37 -8.65 -17.38 18.76
C GLN A 37 -10.08 -17.94 18.70
N ALA A 38 -10.97 -17.39 19.52
CA ALA A 38 -12.34 -17.84 19.62
C ALA A 38 -13.14 -17.55 18.33
N GLU A 39 -12.93 -16.41 17.66
CA GLU A 39 -13.58 -16.13 16.37
C GLU A 39 -13.02 -16.97 15.24
N PHE A 40 -11.71 -17.20 15.24
CA PHE A 40 -11.06 -18.04 14.24
C PHE A 40 -11.65 -19.47 14.28
N ILE A 41 -11.73 -20.08 15.46
CA ILE A 41 -12.33 -21.42 15.65
C ILE A 41 -13.80 -21.43 15.24
N ARG A 42 -14.56 -20.36 15.52
CA ARG A 42 -15.98 -20.27 15.13
C ARG A 42 -16.16 -20.23 13.63
N GLN A 43 -15.41 -19.38 12.93
CA GLN A 43 -15.50 -19.29 11.48
C GLN A 43 -15.07 -20.60 10.82
N ALA A 44 -14.02 -21.24 11.34
CA ALA A 44 -13.56 -22.56 10.87
C ALA A 44 -14.65 -23.63 10.98
N ILE A 45 -15.34 -23.72 12.12
CA ILE A 45 -16.40 -24.72 12.35
C ILE A 45 -17.66 -24.41 11.54
N THR A 46 -18.04 -23.14 11.43
CA THR A 46 -19.28 -22.73 10.74
C THR A 46 -19.14 -22.71 9.21
N GLY A 47 -17.96 -23.00 8.66
CA GLY A 47 -17.68 -22.91 7.23
C GLY A 47 -17.73 -21.49 6.69
N ALA A 48 -17.71 -20.48 7.58
CA ALA A 48 -17.66 -19.09 7.18
C ALA A 48 -16.28 -18.80 6.57
N ALA A 49 -16.23 -18.06 5.47
CA ALA A 49 -14.99 -17.71 4.80
C ALA A 49 -14.08 -16.90 5.75
N ILE A 50 -12.99 -17.52 6.21
CA ILE A 50 -11.95 -16.86 7.00
C ILE A 50 -11.06 -16.09 6.01
N ARG A 51 -11.14 -14.75 6.04
CA ARG A 51 -10.36 -13.87 5.15
C ARG A 51 -9.22 -13.22 5.95
N PRO A 52 -7.95 -13.39 5.55
CA PRO A 52 -6.85 -12.73 6.24
C PRO A 52 -6.94 -11.23 6.04
N ILE A 53 -6.74 -10.47 7.11
CA ILE A 53 -6.60 -9.02 7.03
C ILE A 53 -5.15 -8.77 6.66
N ILE A 54 -4.88 -8.70 5.35
CA ILE A 54 -3.56 -8.31 4.86
C ILE A 54 -3.45 -6.80 5.07
N THR A 55 -2.82 -6.40 6.16
CA THR A 55 -2.34 -5.03 6.32
C THR A 55 -1.15 -4.85 5.38
N VAL A 56 -1.42 -4.47 4.14
CA VAL A 56 -0.43 -3.80 3.31
C VAL A 56 -0.14 -2.47 4.00
N SER A 57 0.95 -2.45 4.77
CA SER A 57 1.51 -1.21 5.30
C SER A 57 1.68 -0.27 4.10
N PRO A 58 1.10 0.94 4.11
CA PRO A 58 1.41 1.92 3.09
C PRO A 58 2.93 2.11 3.18
N VAL A 59 3.60 1.77 2.09
CA VAL A 59 5.05 1.78 2.00
C VAL A 59 5.56 3.15 2.45
N ASN A 60 6.15 3.17 3.64
CA ASN A 60 7.21 4.06 4.07
C ASN A 60 7.07 5.49 3.55
N ASP A 61 6.19 6.31 4.17
CA ASP A 61 5.96 7.72 3.81
C ASP A 61 7.26 8.51 3.63
N GLU A 62 8.30 8.15 4.39
CA GLU A 62 9.64 8.71 4.26
C GLU A 62 10.32 8.37 2.92
N LEU A 63 10.18 7.12 2.46
CA LEU A 63 10.68 6.67 1.17
C LEU A 63 9.86 7.27 0.02
N LEU A 64 8.55 7.39 0.18
CA LEU A 64 7.67 8.06 -0.79
C LEU A 64 7.99 9.55 -0.88
N ALA A 65 8.26 10.21 0.25
CA ALA A 65 8.69 11.60 0.29
C ALA A 65 10.08 11.78 -0.34
N ALA A 66 11.01 10.83 -0.12
CA ALA A 66 12.33 10.86 -0.75
C ALA A 66 12.23 10.70 -2.28
N VAL A 67 11.43 9.76 -2.77
CA VAL A 67 11.16 9.57 -4.21
C VAL A 67 10.45 10.79 -4.80
N GLY A 68 9.50 11.38 -4.08
CA GLY A 68 8.80 12.61 -4.50
C GLY A 68 9.74 13.81 -4.66
N LYS A 69 10.65 14.02 -3.69
CA LYS A 69 11.69 15.06 -3.78
C LYS A 69 12.61 14.84 -4.98
N LEU A 70 13.07 13.61 -5.17
CA LEU A 70 13.95 13.25 -6.29
C LEU A 70 13.25 13.49 -7.65
N THR A 71 11.99 13.10 -7.78
CA THR A 71 11.19 13.33 -8.99
C THR A 71 11.03 14.83 -9.31
N ALA A 72 10.84 15.67 -8.28
CA ALA A 72 10.73 17.12 -8.45
C ALA A 72 12.04 17.78 -8.90
N GLU A 73 13.19 17.32 -8.42
CA GLU A 73 14.51 17.77 -8.90
C GLU A 73 14.73 17.39 -10.37
N TYR A 74 14.42 16.15 -10.76
CA TYR A 74 14.52 15.71 -12.14
C TYR A 74 13.57 16.49 -13.07
N GLY A 75 12.36 16.83 -12.61
CA GLY A 75 11.43 17.68 -13.35
C GLY A 75 11.99 19.09 -13.63
N ARG A 76 12.67 19.70 -12.66
CA ARG A 76 13.34 21.00 -12.84
C ARG A 76 14.49 20.92 -13.84
N ILE A 77 15.32 19.88 -13.75
CA ILE A 77 16.43 19.64 -14.69
C ILE A 77 15.88 19.45 -16.12
N GLY A 78 14.84 18.63 -16.29
CA GLY A 78 14.19 18.42 -17.58
C GLY A 78 13.55 19.70 -18.15
N GLY A 79 12.95 20.53 -17.29
CA GLY A 79 12.41 21.83 -17.68
C GLY A 79 13.47 22.79 -18.23
N ASN A 80 14.61 22.90 -17.55
CA ASN A 80 15.74 23.73 -17.99
C ASN A 80 16.35 23.20 -19.30
N LEU A 81 16.51 21.88 -19.42
CA LEU A 81 16.94 21.23 -20.67
C LEU A 81 15.99 21.53 -21.83
N ASN A 82 14.68 21.50 -21.58
CA ASN A 82 13.69 21.82 -22.60
C ASN A 82 13.74 23.29 -23.02
N GLN A 83 14.03 24.21 -22.09
CA GLN A 83 14.25 25.61 -22.41
C GLN A 83 15.49 25.79 -23.27
N ILE A 84 16.61 25.14 -22.93
CA ILE A 84 17.84 25.15 -23.73
C ILE A 84 17.59 24.58 -25.13
N ALA A 85 16.85 23.47 -25.23
CA ALA A 85 16.52 22.87 -26.51
C ALA A 85 15.67 23.83 -27.37
N ARG A 86 14.69 24.52 -26.77
CA ARG A 86 13.89 25.53 -27.49
C ARG A 86 14.73 26.71 -27.95
N THR A 87 15.54 27.30 -27.07
CA THR A 87 16.38 28.44 -27.46
C THR A 87 17.38 28.06 -28.54
N LEU A 88 17.92 26.84 -28.52
CA LEU A 88 18.80 26.34 -29.57
C LEU A 88 18.04 26.11 -30.90
N ASN A 89 16.83 25.57 -30.84
CA ASN A 89 15.99 25.38 -32.03
C ASN A 89 15.52 26.71 -32.64
N GLU A 90 15.28 27.71 -31.80
CA GLU A 90 14.84 29.06 -32.19
C GLU A 90 15.99 29.96 -32.66
N TRP A 91 17.27 29.57 -32.46
CA TRP A 91 18.44 30.36 -32.86
C TRP A 91 18.54 30.64 -34.37
N HIS A 92 17.80 29.90 -35.20
CA HIS A 92 17.64 30.16 -36.64
C HIS A 92 16.46 31.09 -36.99
N SER A 93 15.78 31.68 -36.00
CA SER A 93 14.60 32.55 -36.17
C SER A 93 14.94 33.97 -35.67
N PRO A 94 14.58 35.07 -36.39
CA PRO A 94 13.52 35.17 -37.39
C PRO A 94 13.98 35.09 -38.86
N TYR A 95 15.28 34.94 -39.13
CA TYR A 95 15.80 34.90 -40.49
C TYR A 95 16.74 33.70 -40.74
N PRO A 96 16.19 32.50 -40.96
CA PRO A 96 16.98 31.30 -41.25
C PRO A 96 17.82 31.43 -42.53
N GLN A 97 17.43 32.37 -43.40
CA GLN A 97 18.03 32.64 -44.70
C GLN A 97 19.35 33.41 -44.60
N LEU A 98 19.54 34.22 -43.55
CA LEU A 98 20.75 35.02 -43.32
C LEU A 98 21.87 34.21 -42.64
N ALA A 99 21.55 33.06 -42.04
CA ALA A 99 22.54 32.24 -41.32
C ALA A 99 23.63 31.65 -42.23
N GLY A 100 23.37 31.52 -43.54
CA GLY A 100 24.34 31.04 -44.53
C GLY A 100 25.27 32.14 -45.09
N GLU A 101 24.96 33.42 -44.88
CA GLU A 101 25.69 34.56 -45.48
C GLU A 101 26.78 35.14 -44.57
N VAL A 102 26.80 34.77 -43.28
CA VAL A 102 27.73 35.33 -42.26
C VAL A 102 28.87 34.36 -41.89
N ARG A 103 29.28 33.48 -42.81
CA ARG A 103 30.38 32.54 -42.58
C ARG A 103 31.72 33.05 -43.10
#